data_AF-A0A7Y9WSC4-F1
#
_entry.id   AF-A0A7Y9WSC4-F1
#
_cell.length_a   1.000
_cell.length_b   1.000
_cell.length_c   1.000
_cell.angle_alpha   90.00
_cell.angle_beta   90.00
_cell.angle_gamma   90.00
#
_symmetry.space_group_name_H-M   'P 1'
#
loop_
_entity.id
_entity.type
_entity.pdbx_description
1 polymer ?
#
loop_
_entity_poly.entity_id
_entity_poly.type
_entity_poly.pdbx_seq_one_letter_code
_entity_poly.pdbx_strand_id
1 'polypeptide(L)'
;MRLAKGRMGQPNGLSPSMRLPAIRQLDTPVPLKEIEYMIIDTSCYPTNLVDLAWRHDGEPFSGERLIEVMDGPYFINGKPRRIDKAFIQPPQGNTIYTWTDGERSGRESIDDYMAYTVEMTQKYPDRLIGCFVYNPRCGPENGAEAIEFYAKEHGFKMVQLQANMHAYRPDRALDWLRPALRKCADLGLLVKLHTGDGPYSIPSEWYPLIREFPSVNFIMAHFGVQTGGVYCFEPYQMALDTPNVYCESSWCLQSRIVEFAKVLPTHKILYGSDTPPNEPGMWLRLLEVLCHEPPQGLNLDEDTLEDYLGNNLARMIGLEPSAPPRSVEEAQAYLKQHAGAAKQHAGQADYAGAR
;
A
#
# COMPACT_ATOMS: atom_id res chain seq x y z
N MET A 1 -45.31 65.56 27.37
CA MET A 1 -45.42 66.15 26.01
C MET A 1 -45.45 64.99 25.02
N ARG A 2 -46.63 64.39 24.73
CA ARG A 2 -47.43 64.50 23.48
C ARG A 2 -46.58 64.43 22.18
N LEU A 3 -46.63 63.34 21.40
CA LEU A 3 -47.46 63.09 20.17
C LEU A 3 -47.05 64.00 18.99
N ALA A 4 -46.99 63.65 17.69
CA ALA A 4 -47.33 62.48 16.86
C ALA A 4 -47.10 62.85 15.35
N LYS A 5 -47.20 61.85 14.44
CA LYS A 5 -47.58 61.92 12.99
C LYS A 5 -46.57 62.59 12.02
N GLY A 6 -46.38 62.19 10.76
CA GLY A 6 -47.07 61.28 9.82
C GLY A 6 -47.22 61.95 8.43
N ARG A 7 -47.25 61.13 7.35
CA ARG A 7 -47.67 61.38 5.93
C ARG A 7 -46.54 61.74 4.93
N MET A 8 -46.28 60.89 3.92
CA MET A 8 -47.01 60.56 2.67
C MET A 8 -46.81 61.57 1.53
N GLY A 9 -46.27 61.08 0.41
CA GLY A 9 -46.27 61.75 -0.90
C GLY A 9 -45.52 60.94 -1.96
N GLN A 10 -46.21 60.07 -2.70
CA GLN A 10 -45.95 59.83 -4.14
C GLN A 10 -47.00 60.63 -4.94
N PRO A 11 -46.76 60.96 -6.22
CA PRO A 11 -47.27 60.09 -7.29
C PRO A 11 -46.44 60.03 -8.62
N ASN A 12 -46.51 58.84 -9.24
CA ASN A 12 -46.80 58.51 -10.65
C ASN A 12 -45.87 58.86 -11.83
N GLY A 13 -45.63 57.82 -12.67
CA GLY A 13 -45.43 57.90 -14.13
C GLY A 13 -44.37 56.95 -14.71
N LEU A 14 -44.57 55.62 -14.73
CA LEU A 14 -44.95 54.75 -15.87
C LEU A 14 -44.05 54.74 -17.15
N SER A 15 -43.10 53.78 -17.17
CA SER A 15 -42.75 52.71 -18.19
C SER A 15 -42.73 52.98 -19.72
N PRO A 16 -42.21 52.07 -20.61
CA PRO A 16 -41.42 50.84 -20.39
C PRO A 16 -40.21 50.67 -21.36
N SER A 17 -39.20 49.88 -20.97
CA SER A 17 -38.41 49.13 -21.96
C SER A 17 -38.05 47.75 -21.40
N MET A 18 -38.52 46.72 -22.11
CA MET A 18 -38.29 45.31 -21.83
C MET A 18 -36.80 44.99 -21.67
N ARG A 19 -36.43 44.34 -20.57
CA ARG A 19 -35.26 43.45 -20.53
C ARG A 19 -35.68 42.12 -19.91
N LEU A 20 -35.30 41.07 -20.61
CA LEU A 20 -35.57 39.66 -20.36
C LEU A 20 -35.20 39.22 -18.94
N PRO A 21 -35.89 38.23 -18.36
CA PRO A 21 -35.54 37.71 -17.03
C PRO A 21 -34.16 37.04 -17.07
N ALA A 22 -33.30 37.42 -16.13
CA ALA A 22 -32.04 36.75 -15.88
C ALA A 22 -32.33 35.29 -15.49
N ILE A 23 -31.76 34.40 -16.28
CA ILE A 23 -31.78 32.95 -16.13
C ILE A 23 -31.24 32.60 -14.74
N ARG A 24 -31.97 31.75 -14.00
CA ARG A 24 -31.49 31.09 -12.79
C ARG A 24 -30.07 30.59 -13.04
N GLN A 25 -29.12 30.94 -12.19
CA GLN A 25 -27.88 30.17 -12.08
C GLN A 25 -28.29 28.71 -11.91
N LEU A 26 -28.06 27.92 -12.96
CA LEU A 26 -28.07 26.48 -12.87
C LEU A 26 -27.00 26.16 -11.85
N ASP A 27 -27.39 25.43 -10.81
CA ASP A 27 -26.49 24.82 -9.85
C ASP A 27 -25.34 24.19 -10.64
N THR A 28 -24.17 24.85 -10.67
CA THR A 28 -22.94 24.16 -11.01
C THR A 28 -22.84 23.04 -9.99
N PRO A 29 -22.76 21.76 -10.39
CA PRO A 29 -22.52 20.71 -9.43
C PRO A 29 -21.26 21.13 -8.66
N VAL A 30 -21.40 21.33 -7.36
CA VAL A 30 -20.25 21.24 -6.46
C VAL A 30 -19.57 19.94 -6.87
N PRO A 31 -18.28 19.95 -7.26
CA PRO A 31 -17.61 18.70 -7.62
C PRO A 31 -17.85 17.76 -6.46
N LEU A 32 -18.55 16.65 -6.74
CA LEU A 32 -18.72 15.58 -5.76
C LEU A 32 -17.30 15.29 -5.31
N LYS A 33 -17.02 15.59 -4.03
CA LYS A 33 -15.76 15.21 -3.40
C LYS A 33 -15.54 13.77 -3.84
N GLU A 34 -14.48 13.50 -4.60
CA GLU A 34 -14.26 12.18 -5.17
C GLU A 34 -14.41 11.20 -4.01
N ILE A 35 -15.43 10.36 -4.11
CA ILE A 35 -15.74 9.41 -3.07
C ILE A 35 -14.61 8.39 -3.19
N GLU A 36 -13.59 8.50 -2.36
CA GLU A 36 -12.46 7.57 -2.32
C GLU A 36 -12.67 6.59 -1.18
N TYR A 37 -12.54 5.29 -1.46
CA TYR A 37 -12.70 4.20 -0.49
C TYR A 37 -11.46 3.34 -0.44
N MET A 38 -10.39 3.88 0.12
CA MET A 38 -9.03 3.44 -0.11
C MET A 38 -8.66 2.16 0.65
N ILE A 39 -8.41 1.11 -0.12
CA ILE A 39 -7.64 -0.06 0.33
C ILE A 39 -6.23 0.04 -0.28
N ILE A 40 -5.19 -0.12 0.55
CA ILE A 40 -3.80 -0.12 0.08
C ILE A 40 -3.13 -1.43 0.44
N ASP A 41 -2.78 -2.22 -0.57
CA ASP A 41 -2.00 -3.44 -0.38
C ASP A 41 -0.51 -3.10 -0.24
N THR A 42 0.10 -3.49 0.88
CA THR A 42 1.53 -3.25 1.16
C THR A 42 2.47 -4.20 0.40
N SER A 43 1.98 -5.27 -0.23
CA SER A 43 2.85 -6.32 -0.76
C SER A 43 2.30 -7.08 -1.97
N CYS A 44 2.70 -6.64 -3.17
CA CYS A 44 2.41 -7.34 -4.42
C CYS A 44 3.69 -7.58 -5.26
N TYR A 45 3.73 -8.70 -6.00
CA TYR A 45 4.90 -9.10 -6.80
C TYR A 45 4.54 -9.38 -8.26
N PRO A 46 4.14 -8.35 -9.04
CA PRO A 46 3.96 -8.54 -10.47
C PRO A 46 5.30 -8.81 -11.17
N THR A 47 5.28 -9.60 -12.24
CA THR A 47 6.47 -9.90 -13.03
C THR A 47 6.14 -10.16 -14.50
N ASN A 48 7.07 -9.81 -15.39
CA ASN A 48 7.08 -10.17 -16.80
C ASN A 48 7.91 -11.43 -17.09
N LEU A 49 8.44 -12.10 -16.05
CA LEU A 49 9.17 -13.35 -16.13
C LEU A 49 8.39 -14.47 -15.47
N VAL A 50 8.69 -15.72 -15.83
CA VAL A 50 8.11 -16.88 -15.14
C VAL A 50 8.70 -16.97 -13.74
N ASP A 51 7.85 -16.86 -12.71
CA ASP A 51 8.28 -16.93 -11.31
C ASP A 51 8.44 -18.39 -10.85
N LEU A 52 9.69 -18.84 -10.83
CA LEU A 52 10.04 -20.19 -10.43
C LEU A 52 10.02 -20.39 -8.91
N ALA A 53 10.05 -19.33 -8.09
CA ALA A 53 10.10 -19.46 -6.63
C ALA A 53 8.85 -20.16 -6.07
N TRP A 54 7.71 -19.93 -6.71
CA TRP A 54 6.42 -20.54 -6.35
C TRP A 54 6.01 -21.69 -7.26
N ARG A 55 6.96 -22.22 -8.05
CA ARG A 55 6.74 -23.30 -9.03
C ARG A 55 5.60 -23.01 -10.00
N HIS A 56 5.41 -21.74 -10.36
CA HIS A 56 4.47 -21.35 -11.39
C HIS A 56 5.14 -21.51 -12.75
N ASP A 57 4.75 -22.52 -13.52
CA ASP A 57 5.26 -22.78 -14.87
C ASP A 57 4.37 -22.20 -16.00
N GLY A 58 3.29 -21.50 -15.62
CA GLY A 58 2.40 -20.80 -16.55
C GLY A 58 2.79 -19.35 -16.83
N GLU A 59 1.86 -18.61 -17.46
CA GLU A 59 2.05 -17.21 -17.84
C GLU A 59 2.42 -16.31 -16.64
N PRO A 60 3.39 -15.39 -16.79
CA PRO A 60 3.77 -14.45 -15.75
C PRO A 60 2.57 -13.71 -15.14
N PHE A 61 2.61 -13.47 -13.83
CA PHE A 61 1.65 -12.63 -13.15
C PHE A 61 2.00 -11.15 -13.41
N SER A 62 1.64 -10.65 -14.59
CA SER A 62 2.03 -9.30 -15.03
C SER A 62 1.37 -8.19 -14.19
N GLY A 63 1.87 -6.96 -14.32
CA GLY A 63 1.25 -5.79 -13.70
C GLY A 63 -0.17 -5.54 -14.18
N GLU A 64 -0.50 -5.84 -15.44
CA GLU A 64 -1.88 -5.79 -15.95
C GLU A 64 -2.78 -6.80 -15.23
N ARG A 65 -2.29 -8.03 -15.03
CA ARG A 65 -3.05 -9.05 -14.27
C ARG A 65 -3.22 -8.62 -12.81
N LEU A 66 -2.21 -7.99 -12.21
CA LEU A 66 -2.35 -7.41 -10.88
C LEU A 66 -3.43 -6.31 -10.86
N ILE A 67 -3.46 -5.41 -11.84
CA ILE A 67 -4.51 -4.38 -11.94
C ILE A 67 -5.91 -5.01 -12.07
N GLU A 68 -6.05 -6.06 -12.87
CA GLU A 68 -7.31 -6.82 -12.98
C GLU A 68 -7.73 -7.45 -11.66
N VAL A 69 -6.79 -8.06 -10.93
CA VAL A 69 -7.02 -8.62 -9.59
C VAL A 69 -7.44 -7.52 -8.62
N MET A 70 -6.70 -6.40 -8.56
CA MET A 70 -7.00 -5.26 -7.69
C MET A 70 -8.38 -4.67 -7.96
N ASP A 71 -8.88 -4.67 -9.20
CA ASP A 71 -10.19 -4.12 -9.55
C ASP A 71 -11.37 -4.92 -8.95
N GLY A 72 -11.13 -6.15 -8.47
CA GLY A 72 -12.11 -6.97 -7.74
C GLY A 72 -13.30 -7.44 -8.59
N PRO A 73 -14.53 -7.53 -8.02
CA PRO A 73 -14.92 -7.03 -6.71
C PRO A 73 -14.55 -7.97 -5.56
N TYR A 74 -14.16 -7.37 -4.43
CA TYR A 74 -14.02 -8.02 -3.12
C TYR A 74 -15.20 -7.65 -2.23
N PHE A 75 -15.78 -8.59 -1.50
CA PHE A 75 -16.89 -8.29 -0.59
C PHE A 75 -16.39 -8.16 0.85
N ILE A 76 -16.57 -6.96 1.42
CA ILE A 76 -16.22 -6.62 2.81
C ILE A 76 -17.48 -6.11 3.52
N ASN A 77 -17.92 -6.80 4.56
CA ASN A 77 -19.18 -6.57 5.27
C ASN A 77 -20.39 -6.43 4.31
N GLY A 78 -20.41 -7.27 3.27
CA GLY A 78 -21.46 -7.26 2.24
C GLY A 78 -21.37 -6.12 1.20
N LYS A 79 -20.41 -5.20 1.33
CA LYS A 79 -20.18 -4.09 0.40
C LYS A 79 -19.10 -4.47 -0.62
N PRO A 80 -19.34 -4.32 -1.94
CA PRO A 80 -18.33 -4.63 -2.95
C PRO A 80 -17.25 -3.54 -3.00
N ARG A 81 -15.99 -3.95 -3.01
CA ARG A 81 -14.78 -3.11 -2.91
C ARG A 81 -13.75 -3.52 -3.97
N ARG A 82 -12.71 -2.72 -4.09
CA ARG A 82 -11.52 -2.92 -4.92
C ARG A 82 -10.29 -2.55 -4.09
N ILE A 83 -9.12 -2.99 -4.51
CA ILE A 83 -7.84 -2.49 -4.00
C ILE A 83 -7.47 -1.27 -4.84
N ASP A 84 -7.34 -0.12 -4.20
CA ASP A 84 -7.16 1.16 -4.89
C ASP A 84 -5.70 1.41 -5.21
N LYS A 85 -4.81 1.10 -4.27
CA LYS A 85 -3.37 1.23 -4.46
C LYS A 85 -2.63 -0.01 -3.99
N ALA A 86 -1.47 -0.27 -4.58
CA ALA A 86 -0.61 -1.37 -4.18
C ALA A 86 0.85 -0.96 -4.21
N PHE A 87 1.61 -1.38 -3.20
CA PHE A 87 3.06 -1.41 -3.29
C PHE A 87 3.50 -2.61 -4.13
N ILE A 88 4.28 -2.35 -5.17
CA ILE A 88 4.83 -3.38 -6.05
C ILE A 88 6.34 -3.47 -5.92
N GLN A 89 6.84 -4.69 -6.04
CA GLN A 89 8.26 -5.02 -6.07
C GLN A 89 8.48 -6.26 -6.94
N PRO A 90 9.70 -6.53 -7.44
CA PRO A 90 9.96 -7.79 -8.12
C PRO A 90 9.75 -8.99 -7.18
N PRO A 91 9.30 -10.15 -7.69
CA PRO A 91 9.38 -11.41 -6.95
C PRO A 91 10.80 -11.63 -6.45
N GLN A 92 10.95 -12.07 -5.21
CA GLN A 92 12.25 -12.04 -4.56
C GLN A 92 13.22 -13.06 -5.18
N GLY A 93 12.68 -14.16 -5.73
CA GLY A 93 13.43 -15.11 -6.55
C GLY A 93 13.97 -14.52 -7.86
N ASN A 94 13.46 -13.38 -8.34
CA ASN A 94 13.99 -12.68 -9.51
C ASN A 94 15.11 -11.70 -9.14
N THR A 95 15.39 -11.53 -7.85
CA THR A 95 16.44 -10.62 -7.35
C THR A 95 17.70 -11.35 -6.92
N ILE A 96 17.76 -12.69 -7.10
CA ILE A 96 18.93 -13.51 -6.74
C ILE A 96 19.88 -13.69 -7.93
N TYR A 97 21.16 -13.64 -7.62
CA TYR A 97 22.28 -13.69 -8.56
C TYR A 97 22.38 -15.00 -9.39
N THR A 98 21.74 -16.09 -8.97
CA THR A 98 22.13 -17.42 -9.45
C THR A 98 21.39 -17.96 -10.67
N TRP A 99 20.46 -17.21 -11.27
CA TRP A 99 19.64 -17.77 -12.37
C TRP A 99 19.38 -16.88 -13.58
N THR A 100 19.71 -15.59 -13.57
CA THR A 100 19.43 -14.70 -14.73
C THR A 100 20.67 -14.06 -15.37
N ASP A 101 21.72 -13.73 -14.61
CA ASP A 101 22.73 -12.77 -15.12
C ASP A 101 24.17 -13.09 -14.70
N GLY A 102 24.72 -14.24 -15.07
CA GLY A 102 26.10 -14.63 -14.72
C GLY A 102 27.21 -13.62 -15.03
N GLU A 103 26.91 -12.51 -15.72
CA GLU A 103 27.82 -11.43 -16.11
C GLU A 103 27.57 -10.08 -15.40
N ARG A 104 26.37 -9.81 -14.87
CA ARG A 104 26.04 -8.49 -14.30
C ARG A 104 26.39 -8.41 -12.82
N SER A 105 26.76 -7.23 -12.34
CA SER A 105 27.04 -7.00 -10.93
C SER A 105 26.68 -5.58 -10.49
N GLY A 106 26.68 -5.34 -9.18
CA GLY A 106 26.57 -3.99 -8.67
C GLY A 106 25.23 -3.33 -9.01
N ARG A 107 25.32 -2.07 -9.43
CA ARG A 107 24.18 -1.25 -9.84
C ARG A 107 23.45 -1.81 -11.08
N GLU A 108 24.16 -2.40 -12.04
CA GLU A 108 23.55 -2.93 -13.26
C GLU A 108 22.57 -4.07 -12.95
N SER A 109 22.95 -4.99 -12.05
CA SER A 109 22.03 -6.05 -11.60
C SER A 109 20.80 -5.49 -10.90
N ILE A 110 20.98 -4.45 -10.07
CA ILE A 110 19.87 -3.78 -9.37
C ILE A 110 18.91 -3.17 -10.38
N ASP A 111 19.43 -2.42 -11.34
CA ASP A 111 18.61 -1.73 -12.33
C ASP A 111 17.82 -2.75 -13.18
N ASP A 112 18.42 -3.88 -13.51
CA ASP A 112 17.77 -4.94 -14.29
C ASP A 112 16.59 -5.58 -13.54
N TYR A 113 16.79 -6.07 -12.31
CA TYR A 113 15.68 -6.72 -11.57
C TYR A 113 14.60 -5.72 -11.13
N MET A 114 14.91 -4.42 -11.02
CA MET A 114 13.94 -3.39 -10.68
C MET A 114 13.21 -2.80 -11.89
N ALA A 115 13.71 -2.99 -13.11
CA ALA A 115 13.22 -2.32 -14.32
C ALA A 115 11.71 -2.47 -14.53
N TYR A 116 11.19 -3.69 -14.39
CA TYR A 116 9.75 -3.94 -14.58
C TYR A 116 8.89 -3.27 -13.52
N THR A 117 9.40 -3.14 -12.29
CA THR A 117 8.68 -2.40 -11.23
C THR A 117 8.57 -0.93 -11.59
N VAL A 118 9.66 -0.32 -12.08
CA VAL A 118 9.64 1.08 -12.57
C VAL A 118 8.63 1.24 -13.69
N GLU A 119 8.68 0.38 -14.70
CA GLU A 119 7.75 0.40 -15.83
C GLU A 119 6.29 0.42 -15.36
N MET A 120 5.93 -0.48 -14.44
CA MET A 120 4.56 -0.58 -13.93
C MET A 120 4.14 0.63 -13.08
N THR A 121 5.04 1.17 -12.26
CA THR A 121 4.75 2.42 -11.51
C THR A 121 4.53 3.62 -12.44
N GLN A 122 5.21 3.67 -13.58
CA GLN A 122 5.04 4.74 -14.58
C GLN A 122 3.79 4.55 -15.43
N LYS A 123 3.43 3.30 -15.72
CA LYS A 123 2.24 2.95 -16.49
C LYS A 123 0.94 3.13 -15.70
N TYR A 124 1.00 2.88 -14.39
CA TYR A 124 -0.16 2.98 -13.48
C TYR A 124 0.16 3.83 -12.23
N PRO A 125 0.55 5.11 -12.39
CA PRO A 125 1.06 5.94 -11.28
C PRO A 125 0.01 6.23 -10.20
N ASP A 126 -1.27 6.20 -10.56
CA ASP A 126 -2.37 6.39 -9.61
C ASP A 126 -2.75 5.11 -8.85
N ARG A 127 -2.20 3.96 -9.25
CA ARG A 127 -2.54 2.64 -8.68
C ARG A 127 -1.35 1.94 -8.04
N LEU A 128 -0.15 2.10 -8.57
CA LEU A 128 1.02 1.32 -8.19
C LEU A 128 2.11 2.23 -7.61
N ILE A 129 2.62 1.86 -6.44
CA ILE A 129 3.66 2.58 -5.71
C ILE A 129 4.90 1.67 -5.64
N GLY A 130 6.08 2.23 -5.91
CA GLY A 130 7.31 1.43 -5.92
C GLY A 130 7.83 1.08 -4.54
N CYS A 131 8.20 -0.19 -4.36
CA CYS A 131 8.97 -0.71 -3.25
C CYS A 131 10.32 -1.25 -3.78
N PHE A 132 11.43 -0.68 -3.29
CA PHE A 132 12.77 -1.06 -3.74
C PHE A 132 13.23 -2.33 -3.03
N VAL A 133 13.63 -3.36 -3.77
CA VAL A 133 14.19 -4.58 -3.16
C VAL A 133 15.70 -4.42 -3.03
N TYR A 134 16.17 -4.38 -1.79
CA TYR A 134 17.59 -4.27 -1.51
C TYR A 134 18.24 -5.66 -1.44
N ASN A 135 19.23 -5.89 -2.31
CA ASN A 135 20.09 -7.07 -2.25
C ASN A 135 21.53 -6.67 -1.87
N PRO A 136 22.02 -6.99 -0.66
CA PRO A 136 23.37 -6.60 -0.22
C PRO A 136 24.49 -7.27 -1.04
N ARG A 137 24.18 -8.35 -1.78
CA ARG A 137 25.16 -9.03 -2.65
C ARG A 137 25.53 -8.23 -3.89
N CYS A 138 24.71 -7.23 -4.24
CA CYS A 138 25.05 -6.22 -5.25
C CYS A 138 26.01 -5.15 -4.70
N GLY A 139 26.50 -5.29 -3.47
CA GLY A 139 27.39 -4.31 -2.82
C GLY A 139 26.59 -3.32 -1.96
N PRO A 140 26.89 -3.21 -0.65
CA PRO A 140 26.08 -2.40 0.24
C PRO A 140 25.97 -0.91 -0.14
N GLU A 141 27.07 -0.31 -0.61
CA GLU A 141 27.07 1.09 -1.04
C GLU A 141 26.31 1.29 -2.36
N ASN A 142 26.45 0.38 -3.33
CA ASN A 142 25.67 0.41 -4.57
C ASN A 142 24.16 0.35 -4.28
N GLY A 143 23.76 -0.52 -3.35
CA GLY A 143 22.37 -0.61 -2.93
C GLY A 143 21.87 0.64 -2.18
N ALA A 144 22.72 1.27 -1.37
CA ALA A 144 22.38 2.53 -0.69
C ALA A 144 22.20 3.70 -1.69
N GLU A 145 23.09 3.81 -2.67
CA GLU A 145 22.99 4.78 -3.77
C GLU A 145 21.77 4.52 -4.66
N ALA A 146 21.47 3.24 -4.93
CA ALA A 146 20.26 2.86 -5.65
C ALA A 146 18.99 3.25 -4.89
N ILE A 147 18.89 2.97 -3.58
CA ILE A 147 17.74 3.39 -2.76
C ILE A 147 17.48 4.89 -2.93
N GLU A 148 18.52 5.72 -2.84
CA GLU A 148 18.39 7.16 -3.02
C GLU A 148 17.92 7.55 -4.43
N PHE A 149 18.48 6.91 -5.47
CA PHE A 149 18.06 7.11 -6.85
C PHE A 149 16.58 6.74 -7.07
N TYR A 150 16.15 5.54 -6.69
CA TYR A 150 14.77 5.08 -6.88
C TYR A 150 13.76 5.92 -6.08
N ALA A 151 14.14 6.36 -4.87
CA ALA A 151 13.30 7.25 -4.09
C ALA A 151 13.13 8.63 -4.75
N LYS A 152 14.22 9.23 -5.25
CA LYS A 152 14.20 10.60 -5.80
C LYS A 152 13.68 10.66 -7.24
N GLU A 153 14.08 9.73 -8.09
CA GLU A 153 13.78 9.76 -9.53
C GLU A 153 12.49 9.01 -9.87
N HIS A 154 12.13 7.99 -9.08
CA HIS A 154 10.93 7.17 -9.32
C HIS A 154 9.87 7.29 -8.22
N GLY A 155 10.12 8.09 -7.17
CA GLY A 155 9.14 8.34 -6.12
C GLY A 155 8.84 7.13 -5.25
N PHE A 156 9.76 6.15 -5.18
CA PHE A 156 9.59 4.96 -4.36
C PHE A 156 9.50 5.34 -2.88
N LYS A 157 8.57 4.70 -2.15
CA LYS A 157 8.26 5.07 -0.74
C LYS A 157 8.61 3.99 0.27
N MET A 158 9.06 2.82 -0.18
CA MET A 158 9.36 1.67 0.67
C MET A 158 10.61 0.93 0.18
N VAL A 159 11.34 0.33 1.10
CA VAL A 159 12.45 -0.60 0.84
C VAL A 159 12.12 -1.96 1.46
N GLN A 160 12.27 -3.03 0.70
CA GLN A 160 12.13 -4.41 1.16
C GLN A 160 13.50 -5.02 1.46
N LEU A 161 13.62 -5.61 2.65
CA LEU A 161 14.76 -6.45 3.03
C LEU A 161 14.32 -7.93 3.11
N GLN A 162 14.87 -8.76 2.23
CA GLN A 162 14.57 -10.20 2.18
C GLN A 162 15.82 -11.02 2.57
N ALA A 163 15.94 -11.34 3.85
CA ALA A 163 17.11 -12.03 4.39
C ALA A 163 17.25 -13.50 3.94
N ASN A 164 16.15 -14.24 3.82
CA ASN A 164 16.14 -15.65 3.41
C ASN A 164 16.61 -15.87 1.96
N MET A 165 16.02 -15.17 0.99
CA MET A 165 16.36 -15.26 -0.44
C MET A 165 17.74 -14.66 -0.74
N HIS A 166 18.16 -13.62 -0.02
CA HIS A 166 19.49 -13.03 -0.19
C HIS A 166 20.57 -13.66 0.70
N ALA A 167 20.19 -14.68 1.49
CA ALA A 167 21.07 -15.53 2.29
C ALA A 167 21.99 -14.78 3.27
N TYR A 168 21.41 -13.93 4.12
CA TYR A 168 22.14 -13.28 5.22
C TYR A 168 21.35 -13.34 6.52
N ARG A 169 22.03 -13.33 7.66
CA ARG A 169 21.39 -13.24 8.98
C ARG A 169 21.41 -11.78 9.46
N PRO A 170 20.25 -11.12 9.69
CA PRO A 170 20.20 -9.67 9.91
C PRO A 170 21.01 -9.15 11.11
N ASP A 171 21.04 -9.88 12.22
CA ASP A 171 21.81 -9.52 13.43
C ASP A 171 23.32 -9.77 13.30
N ARG A 172 23.78 -10.47 12.25
CA ARG A 172 25.20 -10.75 11.99
C ARG A 172 25.73 -9.92 10.82
N ALA A 173 24.92 -9.67 9.81
CA ALA A 173 25.27 -8.93 8.61
C ALA A 173 25.01 -7.41 8.76
N LEU A 174 25.25 -6.85 9.95
CA LEU A 174 24.90 -5.45 10.25
C LEU A 174 25.54 -4.46 9.27
N ASP A 175 26.81 -4.67 8.93
CA ASP A 175 27.55 -3.77 8.03
C ASP A 175 27.03 -3.84 6.58
N TRP A 176 26.32 -4.91 6.22
CA TRP A 176 25.65 -5.02 4.92
C TRP A 176 24.32 -4.29 4.90
N LEU A 177 23.72 -3.97 6.05
CA LEU A 177 22.36 -3.43 6.14
C LEU A 177 22.34 -1.96 6.55
N ARG A 178 23.32 -1.53 7.35
CA ARG A 178 23.46 -0.15 7.82
C ARG A 178 23.49 0.90 6.72
N PRO A 179 24.20 0.74 5.59
CA PRO A 179 24.20 1.75 4.52
C PRO A 179 22.79 2.02 3.98
N ALA A 180 22.03 0.96 3.67
CA ALA A 180 20.65 1.05 3.21
C ALA A 180 19.73 1.70 4.26
N LEU A 181 19.84 1.29 5.52
CA LEU A 181 18.99 1.82 6.59
C LEU A 181 19.28 3.29 6.92
N ARG A 182 20.54 3.75 6.81
CA ARG A 182 20.87 5.18 6.89
C ARG A 182 20.14 5.96 5.79
N LYS A 183 20.14 5.46 4.56
CA LYS A 183 19.42 6.11 3.45
C LYS A 183 17.91 6.11 3.66
N CYS A 184 17.34 5.03 4.18
CA CYS A 184 15.93 4.99 4.54
C CYS A 184 15.60 6.03 5.62
N ALA A 185 16.45 6.17 6.65
CA ALA A 185 16.30 7.15 7.71
C ALA A 185 16.38 8.59 7.17
N ASP A 186 17.37 8.89 6.32
CA ASP A 186 17.58 10.23 5.75
C ASP A 186 16.43 10.67 4.85
N LEU A 187 15.83 9.73 4.11
CA LEU A 187 14.79 9.97 3.11
C LEU A 187 13.36 9.78 3.65
N GLY A 188 13.21 9.29 4.90
CA GLY A 188 11.91 8.98 5.49
C GLY A 188 11.20 7.80 4.81
N LEU A 189 11.95 6.85 4.25
CA LEU A 189 11.38 5.67 3.59
C LEU A 189 10.92 4.63 4.61
N LEU A 190 9.81 3.96 4.30
CA LEU A 190 9.36 2.79 5.04
C LEU A 190 10.28 1.61 4.76
N VAL A 191 10.50 0.74 5.74
CA VAL A 191 11.29 -0.49 5.56
C VAL A 191 10.44 -1.70 5.88
N LYS A 192 10.14 -2.50 4.86
CA LYS A 192 9.43 -3.79 5.02
C LYS A 192 10.45 -4.91 5.18
N LEU A 193 10.26 -5.72 6.21
CA LEU A 193 11.16 -6.78 6.62
C LEU A 193 10.49 -8.12 6.37
N HIS A 194 11.07 -8.93 5.47
CA HIS A 194 10.62 -10.31 5.28
C HIS A 194 10.79 -11.11 6.57
N THR A 195 9.70 -11.66 7.10
CA THR A 195 9.74 -12.51 8.30
C THR A 195 8.86 -13.74 8.15
N GLY A 196 9.24 -14.84 8.82
CA GLY A 196 8.49 -16.10 8.77
C GLY A 196 9.28 -17.30 8.24
N ASP A 197 10.47 -17.10 7.68
CA ASP A 197 11.32 -18.18 7.17
C ASP A 197 12.64 -18.30 7.94
N GLY A 198 12.74 -19.32 8.81
CA GLY A 198 14.04 -19.69 9.39
C GLY A 198 14.97 -20.31 8.34
N PRO A 199 16.31 -20.14 8.44
CA PRO A 199 17.04 -19.60 9.59
C PRO A 199 17.44 -18.11 9.48
N TYR A 200 16.98 -17.36 8.48
CA TYR A 200 17.47 -15.99 8.19
C TYR A 200 16.43 -14.88 8.38
N SER A 201 15.14 -15.22 8.42
CA SER A 201 14.03 -14.27 8.52
C SER A 201 13.23 -14.50 9.80
N ILE A 202 13.91 -14.81 10.92
CA ILE A 202 13.29 -14.86 12.24
C ILE A 202 13.14 -13.41 12.75
N PRO A 203 11.95 -12.97 13.20
CA PRO A 203 11.70 -11.57 13.60
C PRO A 203 12.74 -10.97 14.54
N SER A 204 13.12 -11.69 15.61
CA SER A 204 14.14 -11.28 16.59
C SER A 204 15.51 -10.95 16.01
N GLU A 205 15.87 -11.48 14.83
CA GLU A 205 17.14 -11.17 14.18
C GLU A 205 17.21 -9.72 13.68
N TRP A 206 16.07 -9.08 13.42
CA TRP A 206 16.01 -7.68 13.00
C TRP A 206 16.15 -6.69 14.16
N TYR A 207 15.91 -7.12 15.40
CA TYR A 207 15.80 -6.25 16.57
C TYR A 207 17.04 -5.35 16.82
N PRO A 208 18.30 -5.79 16.62
CA PRO A 208 19.46 -4.91 16.73
C PRO A 208 19.38 -3.69 15.81
N LEU A 209 18.96 -3.87 14.56
CA LEU A 209 18.83 -2.79 13.57
C LEU A 209 17.62 -1.91 13.87
N ILE A 210 16.49 -2.50 14.28
CA ILE A 210 15.30 -1.74 14.69
C ILE A 210 15.63 -0.73 15.80
N ARG A 211 16.42 -1.16 16.80
CA ARG A 211 16.87 -0.29 17.90
C ARG A 211 17.90 0.75 17.46
N GLU A 212 18.75 0.42 16.49
CA GLU A 212 19.78 1.32 15.98
C GLU A 212 19.19 2.44 15.10
N PHE A 213 18.06 2.18 14.43
CA PHE A 213 17.40 3.11 13.50
C PHE A 213 15.98 3.50 13.95
N PRO A 214 15.80 4.19 15.09
CA PRO A 214 14.48 4.49 15.64
C PRO A 214 13.64 5.45 14.79
N SER A 215 14.23 6.17 13.83
CA SER A 215 13.54 7.06 12.89
C SER A 215 12.96 6.33 11.67
N VAL A 216 13.34 5.07 11.45
CA VAL A 216 12.83 4.26 10.34
C VAL A 216 11.59 3.51 10.81
N ASN A 217 10.50 3.61 10.05
CA ASN A 217 9.31 2.80 10.29
C ASN A 217 9.51 1.40 9.69
N PHE A 218 9.63 0.40 10.55
CA PHE A 218 9.81 -1.00 10.18
C PHE A 218 8.47 -1.73 10.14
N ILE A 219 8.17 -2.38 9.02
CA ILE A 219 6.97 -3.19 8.80
C ILE A 219 7.40 -4.65 8.82
N MET A 220 6.97 -5.39 9.85
CA MET A 220 7.16 -6.82 9.98
C MET A 220 6.19 -7.52 9.04
N ALA A 221 6.70 -7.94 7.89
CA ALA A 221 5.88 -8.61 6.89
C ALA A 221 5.32 -9.92 7.45
N HIS A 222 4.09 -10.23 7.09
CA HIS A 222 3.46 -11.52 7.28
C HIS A 222 3.15 -11.86 8.75
N PHE A 223 3.21 -10.86 9.64
CA PHE A 223 3.22 -11.04 11.08
C PHE A 223 4.22 -12.13 11.52
N GLY A 224 5.36 -12.31 10.84
CA GLY A 224 6.33 -13.35 11.18
C GLY A 224 5.87 -14.79 10.88
N VAL A 225 4.94 -14.97 9.96
CA VAL A 225 4.45 -16.28 9.53
C VAL A 225 4.69 -16.46 8.03
N GLN A 226 5.37 -17.53 7.64
CA GLN A 226 5.39 -17.97 6.24
C GLN A 226 5.79 -19.46 6.19
N THR A 227 6.53 -19.89 5.16
CA THR A 227 6.80 -21.30 4.90
C THR A 227 7.75 -21.95 5.90
N GLY A 228 8.61 -21.18 6.57
CA GLY A 228 9.65 -21.69 7.48
C GLY A 228 9.33 -21.61 8.97
N GLY A 229 8.16 -21.10 9.40
CA GLY A 229 7.78 -21.04 10.81
C GLY A 229 6.60 -20.11 11.14
N VAL A 230 6.16 -20.21 12.40
CA VAL A 230 5.07 -19.40 12.98
C VAL A 230 5.62 -18.60 14.17
N TYR A 231 6.15 -17.40 13.90
CA TYR A 231 6.80 -16.54 14.90
C TYR A 231 5.93 -15.35 15.34
N CYS A 232 4.63 -15.41 15.12
CA CYS A 232 3.72 -14.26 15.24
C CYS A 232 3.68 -13.50 16.57
N PHE A 233 4.12 -14.12 17.67
CA PHE A 233 4.28 -13.43 18.95
C PHE A 233 5.47 -12.47 18.99
N GLU A 234 6.52 -12.70 18.20
CA GLU A 234 7.68 -11.81 18.18
C GLU A 234 7.35 -10.44 17.54
N PRO A 235 6.78 -10.36 16.30
CA PRO A 235 6.33 -9.08 15.74
C PRO A 235 5.27 -8.40 16.60
N TYR A 236 4.33 -9.17 17.15
CA TYR A 236 3.32 -8.66 18.08
C TYR A 236 3.95 -7.94 19.29
N GLN A 237 4.88 -8.60 19.99
CA GLN A 237 5.55 -8.01 21.15
C GLN A 237 6.41 -6.80 20.76
N MET A 238 7.13 -6.88 19.62
CA MET A 238 7.93 -5.76 19.14
C MET A 238 7.07 -4.54 18.79
N ALA A 239 5.92 -4.73 18.14
CA ALA A 239 5.01 -3.64 17.78
C ALA A 239 4.36 -2.99 19.01
N LEU A 240 4.13 -3.76 20.10
CA LEU A 240 3.70 -3.21 21.38
C LEU A 240 4.79 -2.36 22.05
N ASP A 241 6.02 -2.87 22.10
CA ASP A 241 7.09 -2.26 22.89
C ASP A 241 7.85 -1.16 22.13
N THR A 242 7.74 -1.12 20.80
CA THR A 242 8.59 -0.29 19.95
C THR A 242 7.74 0.64 19.06
N PRO A 243 7.84 1.98 19.20
CA PRO A 243 6.99 2.93 18.48
C PRO A 243 7.08 2.85 16.95
N ASN A 244 8.24 2.55 16.39
CA ASN A 244 8.51 2.52 14.94
C ASN A 244 8.37 1.12 14.32
N VAL A 245 7.79 0.14 15.03
CA VAL A 245 7.52 -1.22 14.50
C VAL A 245 6.02 -1.40 14.23
N TYR A 246 5.69 -1.91 13.06
CA TYR A 246 4.35 -2.17 12.56
C TYR A 246 4.26 -3.61 12.06
N CYS A 247 3.06 -4.18 11.97
CA CYS A 247 2.85 -5.54 11.50
C CYS A 247 1.92 -5.56 10.29
N GLU A 248 2.33 -6.28 9.25
CA GLU A 248 1.55 -6.49 8.04
C GLU A 248 0.81 -7.84 8.09
N SER A 249 -0.45 -7.86 7.70
CA SER A 249 -1.42 -8.91 8.06
C SER A 249 -1.42 -10.20 7.24
N SER A 250 -0.79 -10.23 6.06
CA SER A 250 -0.71 -11.43 5.22
C SER A 250 -0.13 -12.61 6.01
N TRP A 251 -0.48 -13.85 5.64
CA TRP A 251 -0.08 -15.09 6.31
C TRP A 251 -0.46 -15.24 7.81
N CYS A 252 -0.94 -14.17 8.46
CA CYS A 252 -1.28 -14.20 9.87
C CYS A 252 -2.46 -15.15 10.11
N LEU A 253 -2.36 -15.91 11.20
CA LEU A 253 -3.42 -16.85 11.56
C LEU A 253 -4.67 -16.09 12.02
N GLN A 254 -5.85 -16.52 11.56
CA GLN A 254 -7.13 -15.89 11.96
C GLN A 254 -7.29 -15.78 13.48
N SER A 255 -6.93 -16.82 14.24
CA SER A 255 -7.00 -16.78 15.70
C SER A 255 -6.06 -15.74 16.32
N ARG A 256 -4.92 -15.47 15.68
CA ARG A 256 -3.90 -14.53 16.17
C ARG A 256 -4.24 -13.09 15.83
N ILE A 257 -4.77 -12.79 14.64
CA ILE A 257 -5.18 -11.42 14.33
C ILE A 257 -6.31 -10.95 15.28
N VAL A 258 -7.25 -11.83 15.64
CA VAL A 258 -8.33 -11.55 16.61
C VAL A 258 -7.76 -11.33 18.01
N GLU A 259 -6.76 -12.10 18.42
CA GLU A 259 -6.07 -11.93 19.70
C GLU A 259 -5.29 -10.62 19.74
N PHE A 260 -4.50 -10.34 18.71
CA PHE A 260 -3.57 -9.22 18.66
C PHE A 260 -4.28 -7.89 18.49
N ALA A 261 -5.34 -7.82 17.68
CA ALA A 261 -6.12 -6.60 17.47
C ALA A 261 -6.87 -6.12 18.73
N LYS A 262 -7.01 -6.96 19.78
CA LYS A 262 -7.54 -6.53 21.08
C LYS A 262 -6.55 -5.66 21.87
N VAL A 263 -5.26 -5.77 21.58
CA VAL A 263 -4.19 -5.24 22.43
C VAL A 263 -3.31 -4.25 21.67
N LEU A 264 -2.98 -4.54 20.40
CA LEU A 264 -2.21 -3.64 19.57
C LEU A 264 -2.99 -2.34 19.32
N PRO A 265 -2.35 -1.17 19.42
CA PRO A 265 -2.94 0.06 18.93
C PRO A 265 -3.32 -0.08 17.45
N THR A 266 -4.50 0.40 17.05
CA THR A 266 -5.04 0.25 15.69
C THR A 266 -4.02 0.60 14.61
N HIS A 267 -3.26 1.69 14.78
CA HIS A 267 -2.28 2.16 13.81
C HIS A 267 -1.09 1.22 13.56
N LYS A 268 -0.95 0.12 14.31
CA LYS A 268 0.14 -0.86 14.21
C LYS A 268 -0.11 -1.98 13.21
N ILE A 269 -1.34 -2.16 12.75
CA ILE A 269 -1.71 -3.24 11.83
C ILE A 269 -1.93 -2.65 10.44
N LEU A 270 -1.28 -3.24 9.44
CA LEU A 270 -1.35 -2.86 8.04
C LEU A 270 -1.85 -4.04 7.20
N TYR A 271 -2.67 -3.77 6.19
CA TYR A 271 -3.08 -4.76 5.22
C TYR A 271 -1.96 -5.10 4.22
N GLY A 272 -1.84 -6.37 3.89
CA GLY A 272 -1.14 -6.85 2.71
C GLY A 272 -1.67 -8.23 2.32
N SER A 273 -1.51 -8.56 1.04
CA SER A 273 -1.92 -9.88 0.52
C SER A 273 -0.75 -10.82 0.28
N ASP A 274 0.44 -10.30 -0.02
CA ASP A 274 1.57 -11.08 -0.50
C ASP A 274 1.21 -11.84 -1.80
N THR A 275 0.47 -11.19 -2.71
CA THR A 275 0.02 -11.75 -4.00
C THR A 275 1.13 -11.71 -5.05
N PRO A 276 1.32 -12.72 -5.93
CA PRO A 276 0.40 -13.79 -6.32
C PRO A 276 0.40 -15.14 -5.55
N PRO A 277 1.34 -15.47 -4.63
CA PRO A 277 1.22 -16.68 -3.81
C PRO A 277 -0.15 -16.81 -3.13
N ASN A 278 -0.76 -15.66 -2.88
CA ASN A 278 -2.01 -15.50 -2.19
C ASN A 278 -3.06 -14.75 -3.01
N GLU A 279 -4.31 -15.10 -2.77
CA GLU A 279 -5.48 -14.38 -3.29
C GLU A 279 -5.79 -13.19 -2.35
N PRO A 280 -5.83 -11.93 -2.83
CA PRO A 280 -6.00 -10.77 -1.96
C PRO A 280 -7.31 -10.74 -1.17
N GLY A 281 -8.40 -11.23 -1.77
CA GLY A 281 -9.71 -11.34 -1.13
C GLY A 281 -9.67 -12.13 0.16
N MET A 282 -8.99 -13.29 0.18
CA MET A 282 -8.80 -14.11 1.38
C MET A 282 -8.18 -13.31 2.54
N TRP A 283 -7.20 -12.45 2.26
CA TRP A 283 -6.54 -11.62 3.28
C TRP A 283 -7.36 -10.38 3.66
N LEU A 284 -8.21 -9.86 2.77
CA LEU A 284 -9.22 -8.87 3.15
C LEU A 284 -10.22 -9.50 4.13
N ARG A 285 -10.69 -10.73 3.86
CA ARG A 285 -11.58 -11.49 4.74
C ARG A 285 -10.94 -11.77 6.11
N LEU A 286 -9.61 -11.94 6.17
CA LEU A 286 -8.89 -12.10 7.43
C LEU A 286 -9.11 -10.90 8.36
N LEU A 287 -9.01 -9.67 7.85
CA LEU A 287 -9.25 -8.46 8.65
C LEU A 287 -10.74 -8.22 8.90
N GLU A 288 -11.59 -8.47 7.89
CA GLU A 288 -13.04 -8.36 8.02
C GLU A 288 -13.62 -9.23 9.14
N VAL A 289 -13.01 -10.40 9.43
CA VAL A 289 -13.47 -11.26 10.52
C VAL A 289 -13.52 -10.54 11.86
N LEU A 290 -12.74 -9.47 12.05
CA LEU A 290 -12.76 -8.66 13.27
C LEU A 290 -14.09 -7.92 13.45
N CYS A 291 -14.84 -7.65 12.39
CA CYS A 291 -16.18 -7.07 12.43
C CYS A 291 -17.26 -8.08 12.86
N HIS A 292 -16.96 -9.37 12.89
CA HIS A 292 -17.91 -10.39 13.32
C HIS A 292 -18.02 -10.46 14.86
N GLU A 293 -19.05 -11.15 15.33
CA GLU A 293 -19.27 -11.39 16.76
C GLU A 293 -18.16 -12.27 17.39
N PRO A 294 -17.80 -12.03 18.67
CA PRO A 294 -16.97 -12.95 19.43
C PRO A 294 -17.57 -14.37 19.51
N PRO A 295 -16.75 -15.44 19.55
CA PRO A 295 -15.29 -15.41 19.72
C PRO A 295 -14.48 -15.35 18.41
N GLN A 296 -15.12 -15.40 17.25
CA GLN A 296 -14.42 -15.37 15.95
C GLN A 296 -14.00 -13.96 15.53
N GLY A 297 -14.71 -12.93 15.97
CA GLY A 297 -14.38 -11.52 15.75
C GLY A 297 -14.38 -10.70 17.03
N LEU A 298 -14.51 -9.37 16.90
CA LEU A 298 -14.43 -8.38 17.97
C LEU A 298 -15.61 -7.40 18.01
N ASN A 299 -16.59 -7.52 17.11
CA ASN A 299 -17.55 -6.44 16.80
C ASN A 299 -16.85 -5.12 16.45
N LEU A 300 -15.73 -5.21 15.72
CA LEU A 300 -15.00 -4.04 15.24
C LEU A 300 -15.89 -3.21 14.32
N ASP A 301 -15.91 -1.89 14.52
CA ASP A 301 -16.58 -0.98 13.59
C ASP A 301 -15.84 -0.88 12.26
N GLU A 302 -16.56 -0.41 11.23
CA GLU A 302 -16.01 -0.33 9.87
C GLU A 302 -14.99 0.80 9.71
N ASP A 303 -15.05 1.87 10.50
CA ASP A 303 -14.06 2.95 10.46
C ASP A 303 -12.69 2.42 10.89
N THR A 304 -12.66 1.62 11.95
CA THR A 304 -11.45 0.94 12.43
C THR A 304 -10.98 -0.15 11.45
N LEU A 305 -11.89 -0.81 10.74
CA LEU A 305 -11.50 -1.72 9.65
C LEU A 305 -10.81 -0.97 8.51
N GLU A 306 -11.30 0.20 8.09
CA GLU A 306 -10.63 1.02 7.05
C GLU A 306 -9.22 1.45 7.47
N ASP A 307 -8.99 1.66 8.78
CA ASP A 307 -7.64 1.88 9.29
C ASP A 307 -6.69 0.73 8.96
N TYR A 308 -7.11 -0.51 9.18
CA TYR A 308 -6.32 -1.68 8.82
C TYR A 308 -6.18 -1.87 7.30
N LEU A 309 -7.26 -1.65 6.55
CA LEU A 309 -7.30 -1.88 5.09
C LEU A 309 -6.46 -0.89 4.28
N GLY A 310 -6.28 0.34 4.76
CA GLY A 310 -5.54 1.34 3.99
C GLY A 310 -5.14 2.59 4.76
N ASN A 311 -5.97 3.12 5.67
CA ASN A 311 -5.71 4.45 6.21
C ASN A 311 -4.44 4.52 7.08
N ASN A 312 -4.07 3.43 7.75
CA ASN A 312 -2.81 3.38 8.50
C ASN A 312 -1.62 3.58 7.57
N LEU A 313 -1.55 2.83 6.47
CA LEU A 313 -0.49 2.99 5.49
C LEU A 313 -0.58 4.35 4.78
N ALA A 314 -1.78 4.82 4.46
CA ALA A 314 -2.02 6.12 3.84
C ALA A 314 -1.35 7.26 4.62
N ARG A 315 -1.59 7.31 5.95
CA ARG A 315 -0.98 8.30 6.84
C ARG A 315 0.55 8.21 6.83
N MET A 316 1.11 7.00 6.77
CA MET A 316 2.56 6.78 6.72
C MET A 316 3.19 7.30 5.42
N ILE A 317 2.43 7.37 4.32
CA ILE A 317 2.92 7.80 3.00
C ILE A 317 2.38 9.16 2.54
N GLY A 318 1.69 9.88 3.43
CA GLY A 318 1.17 11.23 3.21
C GLY A 318 -0.10 11.30 2.35
N LEU A 319 -0.92 10.25 2.35
CA LEU A 319 -2.25 10.25 1.72
C LEU A 319 -3.34 10.51 2.76
N GLU A 320 -4.44 11.14 2.32
CA GLU A 320 -5.61 11.39 3.16
C GLU A 320 -6.39 10.09 3.42
N PRO A 321 -6.75 9.80 4.68
CA PRO A 321 -7.64 8.69 5.02
C PRO A 321 -9.03 8.81 4.37
N SER A 322 -9.64 7.66 4.08
CA SER A 322 -11.03 7.54 3.64
C SER A 322 -11.94 6.93 4.72
N ALA A 323 -13.21 7.30 4.70
CA ALA A 323 -14.26 6.60 5.44
C ALA A 323 -14.72 5.35 4.69
N PRO A 324 -15.34 4.35 5.34
CA PRO A 324 -15.94 3.22 4.65
C PRO A 324 -17.16 3.68 3.83
N PRO A 325 -17.54 2.94 2.77
CA PRO A 325 -18.81 3.19 2.09
C PRO A 325 -19.98 3.02 3.05
N ARG A 326 -20.94 3.95 3.06
CA ARG A 326 -22.05 3.94 4.01
C ARG A 326 -23.14 2.95 3.66
N SER A 327 -23.21 2.54 2.39
CA SER A 327 -24.18 1.56 1.91
C SER A 327 -23.63 0.73 0.75
N VAL A 328 -24.35 -0.36 0.43
CA VAL A 328 -24.04 -1.21 -0.73
C VAL A 328 -24.17 -0.43 -2.04
N GLU A 329 -25.15 0.45 -2.15
CA GLU A 329 -25.37 1.29 -3.34
C GLU A 329 -24.21 2.27 -3.55
N GLU A 330 -23.70 2.86 -2.48
CA GLU A 330 -22.56 3.78 -2.53
C GLU A 330 -21.28 3.06 -2.97
N ALA A 331 -21.05 1.85 -2.43
CA ALA A 331 -19.93 0.99 -2.81
C ALA A 331 -20.04 0.54 -4.29
N GLN A 332 -21.24 0.18 -4.75
CA GLN A 332 -21.48 -0.17 -6.16
C GLN A 332 -21.28 1.03 -7.10
N ALA A 333 -21.70 2.24 -6.68
CA ALA A 333 -21.50 3.46 -7.46
C ALA A 333 -20.01 3.76 -7.61
N TYR A 334 -19.22 3.60 -6.55
CA TYR A 334 -17.77 3.75 -6.57
C TYR A 334 -17.10 2.79 -7.56
N LEU A 335 -17.45 1.50 -7.53
CA LEU A 335 -16.89 0.53 -8.48
C LEU A 335 -17.27 0.83 -9.92
N LYS A 336 -18.50 1.30 -10.18
CA LYS A 336 -18.93 1.71 -11.53
C LYS A 336 -18.15 2.93 -12.03
N GLN A 337 -17.86 3.89 -11.16
CA GLN A 337 -17.05 5.06 -11.51
C GLN A 337 -15.63 4.65 -11.95
N HIS A 338 -15.07 3.62 -11.33
CA HIS A 338 -13.72 3.14 -11.62
C HIS A 338 -13.68 1.95 -12.60
N ALA A 339 -14.83 1.54 -13.12
CA ALA A 339 -14.92 0.47 -14.12
C ALA A 339 -14.35 0.97 -15.46
N GLY A 340 -13.27 0.34 -15.92
CA GLY A 340 -12.64 0.68 -17.21
C GLY A 340 -11.54 1.74 -17.16
N ALA A 341 -11.26 2.36 -16.00
CA ALA A 341 -10.13 3.28 -15.85
C ALA A 341 -8.78 2.60 -16.18
N ALA A 342 -8.62 1.31 -15.83
CA ALA A 342 -7.44 0.50 -16.17
C ALA A 342 -7.18 0.40 -17.68
N LYS A 343 -8.22 0.44 -18.53
CA LYS A 343 -8.09 0.36 -20.00
C LYS A 343 -7.66 1.69 -20.62
N GLN A 344 -7.89 2.82 -19.95
CA GLN A 344 -7.50 4.13 -20.47
C GLN A 344 -6.00 4.40 -20.31
N HIS A 345 -5.38 3.96 -19.20
CA HIS A 345 -3.93 4.11 -18.97
C HIS A 345 -3.09 3.22 -19.90
N ALA A 346 -3.56 2.02 -20.24
CA ALA A 346 -2.88 1.14 -21.20
C ALA A 346 -2.80 1.74 -22.62
N GLY A 347 -3.70 2.66 -22.99
CA GLY A 347 -3.71 3.32 -24.30
C GLY A 347 -2.88 4.60 -24.40
N GLN A 348 -2.33 5.11 -23.29
CA GLN A 348 -1.50 6.33 -23.28
C GLN A 348 0.00 6.03 -23.15
N ALA A 349 0.37 4.82 -22.77
CA ALA A 349 1.76 4.37 -22.69
C ALA A 349 2.26 3.84 -24.05
N ASP A 350 2.19 4.67 -25.10
CA ASP A 350 3.03 4.47 -26.28
C ASP A 350 4.46 4.83 -25.88
N TYR A 351 5.26 3.80 -25.65
CA TYR A 351 6.64 3.87 -25.17
C TYR A 351 7.49 4.75 -26.10
N ALA A 352 7.77 5.98 -25.67
CA ALA A 352 8.88 6.77 -26.19
C ALA A 352 10.16 6.19 -25.58
N GLY A 353 10.92 5.46 -26.40
CA GLY A 353 12.08 4.69 -25.98
C GLY A 353 13.10 5.48 -25.16
N ALA A 354 13.65 4.80 -24.14
CA ALA A 354 14.89 5.17 -23.51
C ALA A 354 15.91 4.05 -23.79
N ARG A 355 16.99 4.46 -24.47
CA ARG A 355 18.22 3.71 -24.68
C ARG A 355 19.05 3.67 -23.41
#